data_AF-A0A7S0Y7H6-F1
#
_entry.id   AF-A0A7S0Y7H6-F1
#
_cell.length_a   1.000
_cell.length_b   1.000
_cell.length_c   1.000
_cell.angle_alpha   90.00
_cell.angle_beta   90.00
_cell.angle_gamma   90.00
#
_symmetry.space_group_name_H-M   'P 1'
#
loop_
_entity.id
_entity.type
_entity.pdbx_description
1 polymer ?
#
loop_
_entity_poly.entity_id
_entity_poly.type
_entity_poly.pdbx_seq_one_letter_code
_entity_poly.pdbx_strand_id
1 'polypeptide(L)'
;AGSYNTDVSPNATTSLGIDFDNASFIVKTADLVVGMHPDQAVDAIVDAALYQNISFFVVPCCTYSREFPHRRVCLPVSENGRANTTLKLVTTYEELVDYLQAKSPDIQRHVLPFEGRNICLYRVVPPKETQEEKRTIDSGSNY
;
A
#
# COMPACT_ATOMS: atom_id res chain seq x y z
N ALA A 1 12.82 45.63 17.79
CA ALA A 1 11.96 44.60 18.41
C ALA A 1 11.62 43.58 17.34
N GLY A 2 11.96 42.29 17.43
CA GLY A 2 12.83 41.54 18.32
C GLY A 2 13.33 40.34 17.50
N SER A 3 14.61 40.02 17.62
CA SER A 3 15.29 38.91 16.96
C SER A 3 14.95 37.59 17.66
N TYR A 4 14.44 36.61 16.92
CA TYR A 4 14.19 35.27 17.44
C TYR A 4 15.53 34.52 17.46
N ASN A 5 16.05 34.35 18.68
CA ASN A 5 17.18 33.47 18.95
C ASN A 5 16.63 32.04 19.10
N THR A 6 17.18 31.08 18.36
CA THR A 6 17.01 29.66 18.65
C THR A 6 18.39 29.04 18.83
N ASP A 7 18.97 29.29 20.01
CA ASP A 7 19.98 28.42 20.57
C ASP A 7 19.33 27.06 20.81
N VAL A 8 19.53 26.13 19.88
CA VAL A 8 19.21 24.72 20.07
C VAL A 8 20.34 24.11 20.88
N SER A 9 20.11 23.95 22.19
CA SER A 9 21.00 23.24 23.10
C SER A 9 21.12 21.75 22.68
N PRO A 10 22.33 21.14 22.69
CA PRO A 10 22.56 19.80 22.15
C PRO A 10 22.17 18.65 23.09
N ASN A 11 21.39 18.90 24.14
CA ASN A 11 21.02 17.88 25.12
C ASN A 11 19.50 17.72 25.24
N ALA A 12 18.84 17.29 24.16
CA ALA A 12 17.48 16.78 24.24
C ALA A 12 17.54 15.25 24.12
N THR A 13 17.46 14.60 25.28
CA THR A 13 17.15 13.18 25.41
C THR A 13 15.96 12.85 24.50
N THR A 14 16.20 12.08 23.44
CA THR A 14 15.21 11.64 22.46
C THR A 14 14.17 10.77 23.16
N SER A 15 13.11 11.40 23.71
CA SER A 15 11.87 10.67 23.89
C SER A 15 11.50 10.15 22.51
N LEU A 16 11.45 8.84 22.32
CA LEU A 16 10.86 8.22 21.13
C LEU A 16 9.43 8.76 21.01
N GLY A 17 9.28 9.87 20.29
CA GLY A 17 8.06 10.64 20.22
C GLY A 17 7.01 9.77 19.58
N ILE A 18 5.96 9.44 20.33
CA ILE A 18 4.73 8.86 19.77
C ILE A 18 3.97 10.04 19.15
N ASP A 19 4.56 10.66 18.14
CA ASP A 19 3.98 11.76 17.39
C ASP A 19 3.77 11.37 15.92
N PHE A 20 2.99 12.18 15.22
CA PHE A 20 2.62 11.90 13.85
C PHE A 20 3.83 11.90 12.91
N ASP A 21 4.81 12.76 13.16
CA ASP A 21 5.99 12.89 12.30
C ASP A 21 6.86 11.63 12.37
N ASN A 22 7.07 11.10 13.58
CA ASN A 22 7.76 9.84 13.77
C ASN A 22 6.98 8.66 13.15
N ALA A 23 5.66 8.58 13.34
CA ALA A 23 4.84 7.54 12.69
C ALA A 23 4.90 7.62 11.16
N SER A 24 4.83 8.83 10.61
CA SER A 24 4.96 9.10 9.17
C SER A 24 6.33 8.68 8.64
N PHE A 25 7.40 9.00 9.38
CA PHE A 25 8.76 8.59 9.04
C PHE A 25 8.91 7.06 9.00
N ILE A 26 8.38 6.36 10.01
CA ILE A 26 8.41 4.88 10.06
C ILE A 26 7.68 4.28 8.85
N VAL A 27 6.48 4.78 8.52
CA VAL A 27 5.71 4.28 7.36
C VAL A 27 6.43 4.55 6.03
N LYS A 28 7.11 5.70 5.90
CA LYS A 28 7.88 6.05 4.69
C LYS A 28 9.16 5.23 4.50
N THR A 29 9.73 4.77 5.61
CA THR A 29 10.98 4.00 5.62
C THR A 29 10.74 2.49 5.69
N ALA A 30 9.49 2.04 5.81
CA ALA A 30 9.15 0.63 5.76
C ALA A 30 9.43 0.01 4.38
N ASP A 31 9.86 -1.24 4.39
CA ASP A 31 10.04 -2.07 3.19
C ASP A 31 8.81 -2.94 2.89
N LEU A 32 7.90 -3.05 3.86
CA LEU A 32 6.72 -3.89 3.81
C LEU A 32 5.56 -3.26 4.57
N VAL A 33 4.35 -3.33 4.00
CA VAL A 33 3.10 -3.02 4.71
C VAL A 33 2.19 -4.24 4.75
N VAL A 34 1.65 -4.56 5.92
CA VAL A 34 0.70 -5.67 6.10
C VAL A 34 -0.60 -5.14 6.68
N GLY A 35 -1.72 -5.49 6.06
CA GLY A 35 -3.06 -5.16 6.53
C GLY A 35 -3.96 -6.39 6.59
N MET A 36 -4.23 -6.90 7.80
CA MET A 36 -5.11 -8.06 7.99
C MET A 36 -6.51 -7.56 8.34
N HIS A 37 -7.46 -7.70 7.41
CA HIS A 37 -8.82 -7.16 7.50
C HIS A 37 -8.88 -5.63 7.71
N PRO A 38 -8.20 -4.81 6.89
CA PRO A 38 -8.06 -3.37 7.13
C PRO A 38 -9.27 -2.57 6.64
N ASP A 39 -10.49 -2.97 7.03
CA ASP A 39 -11.78 -2.31 6.77
C ASP A 39 -11.79 -1.22 5.68
N GLN A 40 -12.00 0.05 6.07
CA GLN A 40 -12.08 1.20 5.18
C GLN A 40 -10.68 1.65 4.67
N ALA A 41 -9.61 1.23 5.35
CA ALA A 41 -8.24 1.64 5.07
C ALA A 41 -7.57 0.86 3.94
N VAL A 42 -8.23 -0.19 3.43
CA VAL A 42 -7.66 -1.11 2.43
C VAL A 42 -7.12 -0.39 1.18
N ASP A 43 -7.86 0.59 0.65
CA ASP A 43 -7.42 1.38 -0.50
C ASP A 43 -6.17 2.17 -0.18
N ALA A 44 -6.15 2.87 0.95
CA ALA A 44 -5.03 3.70 1.36
C ALA A 44 -3.75 2.87 1.56
N ILE A 45 -3.88 1.66 2.12
CA ILE A 45 -2.75 0.74 2.29
C ILE A 45 -2.19 0.33 0.93
N VAL A 46 -3.04 -0.16 0.03
CA VAL A 46 -2.62 -0.62 -1.31
C VAL A 46 -2.04 0.55 -2.11
N ASP A 47 -2.71 1.70 -2.13
CA ASP A 47 -2.27 2.88 -2.87
C ASP A 47 -0.94 3.42 -2.33
N ALA A 48 -0.77 3.48 -1.00
CA ALA A 48 0.48 3.92 -0.39
C ALA A 48 1.63 2.95 -0.71
N ALA A 49 1.40 1.64 -0.67
CA ALA A 49 2.42 0.65 -1.00
C ALA A 49 2.82 0.69 -2.49
N LEU A 50 1.84 0.82 -3.39
CA LEU A 50 2.07 1.00 -4.81
C LEU A 50 2.83 2.30 -5.10
N TYR A 51 2.43 3.41 -4.48
CA TYR A 51 3.06 4.72 -4.64
C TYR A 51 4.51 4.73 -4.14
N GLN A 52 4.77 4.11 -2.99
CA GLN A 52 6.12 3.99 -2.43
C GLN A 52 6.97 2.91 -3.10
N ASN A 53 6.38 2.11 -3.98
CA ASN A 53 7.00 0.94 -4.60
C ASN A 53 7.62 0.02 -3.53
N ILE A 54 6.82 -0.39 -2.55
CA ILE A 54 7.20 -1.34 -1.49
C ILE A 54 6.32 -2.59 -1.53
N SER A 55 6.78 -3.65 -0.88
CA SER A 55 6.01 -4.89 -0.83
C SER A 55 4.78 -4.70 0.05
N PHE A 56 3.69 -5.43 -0.22
CA PHE A 56 2.55 -5.46 0.70
C PHE A 56 1.82 -6.81 0.70
N PHE A 57 1.11 -7.07 1.80
CA PHE A 57 0.15 -8.16 1.95
C PHE A 57 -1.11 -7.64 2.62
N VAL A 58 -2.27 -7.83 2.00
CA VAL A 58 -3.54 -7.29 2.48
C VAL A 58 -4.65 -8.32 2.35
N VAL A 59 -5.41 -8.53 3.42
CA VAL A 59 -6.63 -9.36 3.40
C VAL A 59 -7.85 -8.45 3.47
N PRO A 60 -8.50 -8.10 2.35
CA PRO A 60 -9.75 -7.32 2.39
C PRO A 60 -10.88 -8.10 3.08
N CYS A 61 -11.84 -7.38 3.68
CA CYS A 61 -13.00 -7.96 4.36
C CYS A 61 -14.34 -7.42 3.85
N CYS A 62 -14.47 -6.09 3.81
CA CYS A 62 -15.75 -5.36 3.71
C CYS A 62 -15.71 -4.36 2.57
N THR A 63 -16.81 -4.26 1.80
CA THR A 63 -16.88 -3.43 0.60
C THR A 63 -17.15 -1.95 0.88
N TYR A 64 -17.82 -1.65 2.00
CA TYR A 64 -18.26 -0.30 2.38
C TYR A 64 -18.84 0.50 1.19
N SER A 65 -19.62 -0.16 0.33
CA SER A 65 -20.01 0.36 -1.01
C SER A 65 -20.71 1.72 -1.00
N ARG A 66 -21.40 2.06 0.10
CA ARG A 66 -22.05 3.37 0.29
C ARG A 66 -21.05 4.49 0.53
N GLU A 67 -19.94 4.19 1.20
CA GLU A 67 -18.90 5.15 1.57
C GLU A 67 -17.80 5.22 0.49
N PHE A 68 -17.65 4.16 -0.30
CA PHE A 68 -16.69 4.08 -1.40
C PHE A 68 -17.38 3.94 -2.77
N PRO A 69 -18.24 4.89 -3.19
CA PRO A 69 -18.97 4.83 -4.46
C PRO A 69 -18.07 5.00 -5.71
N HIS A 70 -16.79 5.34 -5.50
CA HIS A 70 -15.78 5.38 -6.55
C HIS A 70 -15.22 3.99 -6.88
N ARG A 71 -15.35 3.00 -5.99
CA ARG A 71 -14.95 1.61 -6.27
C ARG A 71 -15.90 1.03 -7.33
N ARG A 72 -15.39 0.83 -8.54
CA ARG A 72 -16.18 0.38 -9.69
C ARG A 72 -15.46 -0.71 -10.46
N VAL A 73 -16.21 -1.69 -10.93
CA VAL A 73 -15.75 -2.78 -11.79
C VAL A 73 -16.42 -2.68 -13.16
N CYS A 74 -15.64 -3.03 -14.19
CA CYS A 74 -16.13 -3.16 -15.55
C CYS A 74 -16.97 -4.44 -15.68
N LEU A 75 -18.24 -4.30 -16.03
CA LEU A 75 -19.11 -5.42 -16.38
C LEU A 75 -19.30 -5.49 -17.89
N PRO A 76 -19.00 -6.63 -18.52
CA PRO A 76 -19.36 -6.84 -19.91
C PRO A 76 -20.89 -6.91 -20.02
N VAL A 77 -21.44 -6.16 -20.97
CA VAL A 77 -22.86 -6.17 -21.31
C VAL A 77 -22.97 -6.47 -22.80
N SER A 78 -23.81 -7.44 -23.16
CA SER A 78 -24.17 -7.67 -24.55
C SER A 78 -25.50 -6.99 -24.83
N GLU A 79 -25.47 -5.91 -25.60
CA GLU A 79 -26.67 -5.26 -26.11
C GLU A 79 -26.69 -5.40 -27.64
N ASN A 80 -27.76 -5.99 -28.17
CA ASN A 80 -27.97 -6.16 -29.61
C ASN A 80 -26.80 -6.87 -30.34
N GLY A 81 -26.15 -7.84 -29.68
CA GLY A 81 -25.03 -8.59 -30.26
C GLY A 81 -23.69 -7.83 -30.31
N ARG A 82 -23.62 -6.64 -29.69
CA ARG A 82 -22.37 -5.89 -29.51
C ARG A 82 -21.88 -6.02 -28.07
N ALA A 83 -20.61 -6.39 -27.92
CA ALA A 83 -19.95 -6.34 -26.62
C ALA A 83 -19.72 -4.87 -26.22
N ASN A 84 -20.32 -4.46 -25.11
CA ASN A 84 -20.11 -3.19 -24.46
C ASN A 84 -19.66 -3.42 -23.01
N THR A 85 -19.19 -2.38 -22.33
CA THR A 85 -18.82 -2.42 -20.91
C THR A 85 -19.57 -1.34 -20.15
N THR A 86 -20.13 -1.68 -18.99
CA THR A 86 -20.70 -0.72 -18.05
C THR A 86 -19.93 -0.72 -16.74
N LEU A 87 -20.03 0.35 -15.96
CA LEU A 87 -19.40 0.45 -14.64
C LEU A 87 -20.41 0.14 -13.54
N LYS A 88 -20.14 -0.92 -12.77
CA LYS A 88 -20.94 -1.28 -11.59
C LYS A 88 -20.19 -0.92 -10.30
N LEU A 89 -20.92 -0.46 -9.28
CA LEU A 89 -20.38 -0.29 -7.94
C LEU A 89 -19.89 -1.64 -7.37
N VAL A 90 -18.76 -1.62 -6.69
CA VAL A 90 -18.28 -2.79 -5.93
C VAL A 90 -19.20 -3.01 -4.75
N THR A 91 -19.93 -4.13 -4.75
CA THR A 91 -20.93 -4.50 -3.74
C THR A 91 -20.69 -5.85 -3.11
N THR A 92 -19.94 -6.73 -3.77
CA THR A 92 -19.55 -8.04 -3.24
C THR A 92 -18.08 -8.08 -2.86
N TYR A 93 -17.71 -9.10 -2.08
CA TYR A 93 -16.33 -9.30 -1.67
C TYR A 93 -15.43 -9.65 -2.85
N GLU A 94 -15.92 -10.48 -3.75
CA GLU A 94 -15.22 -10.90 -4.96
C GLU A 94 -14.94 -9.68 -5.85
N GLU A 95 -15.93 -8.80 -6.01
CA GLU A 95 -15.76 -7.52 -6.72
C GLU A 95 -14.73 -6.61 -6.06
N LEU A 96 -14.64 -6.59 -4.72
CA LEU A 96 -13.63 -5.82 -4.00
C LEU A 96 -12.23 -6.38 -4.24
N VAL A 97 -12.08 -7.70 -4.18
CA VAL A 97 -10.81 -8.38 -4.47
C VAL A 97 -10.38 -8.08 -5.91
N ASP A 98 -11.29 -8.23 -6.87
CA ASP A 98 -11.00 -7.96 -8.29
C ASP A 98 -10.66 -6.47 -8.52
N TYR A 99 -11.41 -5.56 -7.90
CA TYR A 99 -11.14 -4.12 -7.95
C TYR A 99 -9.74 -3.75 -7.44
N LEU A 100 -9.37 -4.27 -6.26
CA LEU A 100 -8.06 -4.00 -5.66
C LEU A 100 -6.94 -4.64 -6.48
N GLN A 101 -7.14 -5.86 -6.98
CA GLN A 101 -6.18 -6.55 -7.84
C GLN A 101 -5.96 -5.79 -9.16
N ALA A 102 -7.00 -5.17 -9.72
CA ALA A 102 -6.91 -4.39 -10.95
C ALA A 102 -6.09 -3.08 -10.82
N LYS A 103 -5.73 -2.65 -9.59
CA LYS A 103 -4.91 -1.44 -9.39
C LYS A 103 -3.50 -1.54 -9.96
N SER A 104 -2.95 -2.75 -10.10
CA SER A 104 -1.66 -2.97 -10.74
C SER A 104 -1.56 -4.41 -11.26
N PRO A 105 -1.00 -4.64 -12.46
CA PRO A 105 -0.85 -5.98 -13.02
C PRO A 105 0.04 -6.91 -12.19
N ASP A 106 0.86 -6.34 -11.30
CA ASP A 106 1.80 -7.08 -10.45
C ASP A 106 1.15 -7.57 -9.14
N ILE A 107 -0.12 -7.22 -8.88
CA ILE A 107 -0.83 -7.67 -7.70
C ILE A 107 -1.29 -9.11 -7.90
N GLN A 108 -0.84 -9.97 -7.01
CA GLN A 108 -1.18 -11.39 -6.95
C GLN A 108 -2.20 -11.64 -5.83
N ARG A 109 -2.83 -12.81 -5.88
CA ARG A 109 -3.78 -13.26 -4.85
C ARG A 109 -3.41 -14.65 -4.36
N HIS A 110 -3.58 -14.88 -3.06
CA HIS A 110 -3.39 -16.19 -2.42
C HIS A 110 -4.52 -16.47 -1.44
N VAL A 111 -4.95 -17.73 -1.35
CA VAL A 111 -5.99 -18.15 -0.39
C VAL A 111 -5.29 -18.64 0.88
N LEU A 112 -5.55 -17.97 2.00
CA LEU A 112 -4.99 -18.34 3.30
C LEU A 112 -5.78 -19.50 3.93
N PRO A 113 -5.13 -20.35 4.76
CA PRO A 113 -5.73 -21.57 5.31
C PRO A 113 -6.64 -21.29 6.53
N PHE A 114 -7.63 -20.41 6.37
CA PHE A 114 -8.67 -20.14 7.37
C PHE A 114 -10.02 -19.80 6.71
N GLU A 115 -11.10 -19.84 7.49
CA GLU A 115 -12.46 -19.61 7.01
C GLU A 115 -12.84 -18.12 6.92
N GLY A 116 -13.83 -17.81 6.07
CA GLY A 116 -14.33 -16.45 5.89
C GLY A 116 -13.56 -15.67 4.84
N ARG A 117 -13.19 -14.42 5.14
CA ARG A 117 -12.49 -13.51 4.22
C ARG A 117 -11.00 -13.84 4.24
N ASN A 118 -10.59 -14.77 3.38
CA ASN A 118 -9.27 -15.40 3.42
C ASN A 118 -8.40 -15.17 2.18
N ILE A 119 -8.85 -14.35 1.23
CA ILE A 119 -8.01 -13.98 0.08
C ILE A 119 -7.05 -12.88 0.52
N CYS A 120 -5.75 -13.14 0.38
CA CYS A 120 -4.68 -12.17 0.54
C CYS A 120 -4.27 -11.63 -0.83
N LEU A 121 -4.36 -10.33 -1.03
CA LEU A 121 -3.75 -9.61 -2.14
C LEU A 121 -2.36 -9.16 -1.75
N TYR A 122 -1.38 -9.43 -2.60
CA TYR A 122 0.00 -9.10 -2.31
C TYR A 122 0.77 -8.70 -3.56
N ARG A 123 1.83 -7.92 -3.34
CA ARG A 123 2.83 -7.60 -4.35
C ARG A 123 4.18 -7.62 -3.68
N VAL A 124 5.14 -8.30 -4.29
CA VAL A 124 6.53 -8.33 -3.82
C VAL A 124 7.36 -7.53 -4.79
N VAL A 125 8.14 -6.58 -4.26
CA VAL A 125 9.11 -5.80 -5.03
C VAL A 125 10.51 -6.13 -4.54
N PRO A 126 11.55 -5.99 -5.39
CA PRO A 126 12.94 -6.12 -4.95
C PRO A 126 13.24 -5.15 -3.79
N PRO A 127 14.12 -5.53 -2.85
CA PRO A 127 14.56 -4.61 -1.80
C PRO A 127 15.12 -3.32 -2.40
N LYS A 128 14.88 -2.19 -1.72
CA LYS A 128 15.53 -0.93 -2.09
C LYS A 128 17.03 -1.13 -1.91
N GLU A 129 17.82 -0.93 -2.97
CA GLU A 129 19.29 -0.95 -2.85
C GLU A 129 19.71 0.07 -1.79
N THR A 130 20.25 -0.41 -0.67
CA THR A 130 20.82 0.45 0.36
C THR A 130 22.11 1.08 -0.17
N GLN A 131 22.28 2.38 0.04
CA GLN A 131 23.47 3.15 -0.39
C GLN A 131 24.81 2.58 0.14
N GLU A 132 24.79 1.66 1.10
CA GLU A 132 25.98 0.96 1.60
C GLU A 132 26.55 -0.06 0.59
N GLU A 133 25.73 -0.74 -0.22
CA GLU A 133 26.23 -1.72 -1.21
C GLU A 133 26.99 -1.06 -2.36
N LYS A 134 26.73 0.22 -2.66
CA LYS A 134 27.44 0.96 -3.71
C LYS A 134 28.86 1.34 -3.31
N ARG A 135 29.19 1.38 -2.01
CA ARG A 135 30.55 1.71 -1.55
C ARG A 135 31.52 0.53 -1.62
N THR A 136 31.04 -0.70 -1.59
CA THR A 136 31.91 -1.88 -1.59
C THR A 136 32.38 -2.24 -3.00
N ILE A 137 31.53 -2.02 -4.01
CA ILE A 137 31.82 -2.42 -5.40
C ILE A 137 32.90 -1.52 -6.05
N ASP A 138 32.96 -0.23 -5.71
CA ASP A 138 33.97 0.71 -6.25
C ASP A 138 35.37 0.56 -5.65
N SER A 139 35.54 -0.31 -4.64
CA SER A 139 36.84 -0.53 -3.99
C SER A 139 37.60 -1.78 -4.49
N GLY A 140 37.01 -2.53 -5.43
CA GLY A 140 37.49 -3.86 -5.85
C GLY A 140 38.16 -3.97 -7.22
N SER A 141 38.55 -2.87 -7.88
CA SER A 141 39.25 -2.91 -9.18
C SER A 141 40.55 -2.12 -9.17
N ASN A 142 41.56 -2.68 -8.52
CA ASN A 142 42.96 -2.40 -8.79
C ASN A 142 43.76 -3.65 -8.43
N TYR A 143 43.92 -4.59 -9.37
CA TYR A 143 45.11 -5.45 -9.55
C TYR A 143 45.04 -6.13 -10.91
#